data_AF-A0A3S1G9W9-F1
#
_entry.id   AF-A0A3S1G9W9-F1
#
_cell.length_a   1.000
_cell.length_b   1.000
_cell.length_c   1.000
_cell.angle_alpha   90.00
_cell.angle_beta   90.00
_cell.angle_gamma   90.00
#
_symmetry.space_group_name_H-M   'P 1'
#
loop_
_entity.id
_entity.type
_entity.pdbx_description
1 polymer ?
#
loop_
_entity_poly.entity_id
_entity_poly.type
_entity_poly.pdbx_seq_one_letter_code
_entity_poly.pdbx_strand_id
1 'polypeptide(L)' 'PHVGSAGVLRRRAMADLCVDNLLSWFAERRPLTPVPETINVKARG' A
#
# COMPACT_ATOMS: atom_id res chain seq x y z
N PRO A 1 5.59 -15.36 -19.23
CA PRO A 1 5.91 -13.92 -19.03
C PRO A 1 5.30 -13.28 -17.74
N HIS A 2 5.28 -13.99 -16.59
CA HIS A 2 4.86 -13.45 -15.28
C HIS A 2 3.54 -12.60 -15.24
N VAL A 3 2.49 -13.04 -15.92
CA VAL A 3 1.23 -12.26 -16.11
C VAL A 3 0.14 -12.52 -15.05
N GLY A 4 0.50 -13.18 -13.94
CA GLY A 4 -0.46 -13.68 -12.94
C GLY A 4 -1.45 -12.64 -12.42
N SER A 5 -1.06 -11.37 -12.31
CA SER A 5 -1.89 -10.24 -11.84
C SER A 5 -2.17 -9.17 -12.89
N ALA A 6 -1.78 -9.38 -14.15
CA ALA A 6 -1.72 -8.33 -15.18
C ALA A 6 -3.07 -7.90 -15.80
N GLY A 7 -4.21 -8.26 -15.19
CA GLY A 7 -5.53 -7.80 -15.67
C GLY A 7 -5.81 -6.35 -15.26
N VAL A 8 -6.51 -5.58 -16.11
CA VAL A 8 -6.79 -4.15 -15.88
C VAL A 8 -7.43 -3.90 -14.51
N LEU A 9 -8.48 -4.65 -14.17
CA LEU A 9 -9.17 -4.53 -12.87
C LEU A 9 -8.20 -4.76 -11.70
N ARG A 10 -7.38 -5.82 -11.77
CA ARG A 10 -6.41 -6.17 -10.71
C ARG A 10 -5.31 -5.12 -10.59
N ARG A 11 -4.76 -4.66 -11.72
CA ARG A 11 -3.74 -3.60 -11.74
C ARG A 11 -4.25 -2.27 -11.19
N ARG A 12 -5.51 -1.89 -11.46
CA ARG A 12 -6.14 -0.70 -10.87
C ARG A 12 -6.30 -0.84 -9.36
N ALA A 13 -6.90 -1.93 -8.89
CA ALA A 13 -7.07 -2.16 -7.46
C ALA A 13 -5.73 -2.18 -6.68
N MET A 14 -4.68 -2.74 -7.27
CA MET A 14 -3.33 -2.69 -6.69
C MET A 14 -2.76 -1.27 -6.65
N ALA A 15 -3.01 -0.46 -7.68
CA ALA A 15 -2.59 0.94 -7.71
C ALA A 15 -3.33 1.77 -6.66
N ASP A 16 -4.64 1.57 -6.52
CA ASP A 16 -5.47 2.24 -5.51
C ASP A 16 -4.95 1.92 -4.10
N LEU A 17 -4.72 0.64 -3.78
CA LEU A 17 -4.16 0.23 -2.48
C LEU A 17 -2.77 0.84 -2.20
N CYS A 18 -1.91 0.97 -3.23
CA CYS A 18 -0.61 1.62 -3.07
C CYS A 18 -0.77 3.11 -2.69
N VAL A 19 -1.69 3.83 -3.35
CA VAL A 19 -1.96 5.24 -3.05
C VAL A 19 -2.61 5.39 -1.67
N ASP A 20 -3.59 4.55 -1.34
CA ASP A 20 -4.29 4.59 -0.06
C ASP A 20 -3.35 4.35 1.13
N ASN A 21 -2.34 3.49 0.98
CA ASN A 21 -1.29 3.33 1.99
C ASN A 21 -0.51 4.63 2.24
N LEU A 22 -0.19 5.40 1.19
CA LEU A 22 0.51 6.68 1.33
C LEU A 22 -0.39 7.74 1.95
N LEU A 23 -1.65 7.83 1.51
CA LEU A 23 -2.62 8.76 2.07
C LEU A 23 -2.84 8.49 3.56
N SER A 24 -3.08 7.23 3.95
CA SER A 24 -3.26 6.85 5.36
C SER A 24 -1.99 7.11 6.17
N TRP A 25 -0.80 6.89 5.60
CA TRP A 25 0.46 7.21 6.29
C TRP A 25 0.57 8.68 6.68
N PHE A 26 0.22 9.60 5.79
CA PHE A 26 0.32 11.03 6.08
C PHE A 26 -0.87 11.59 6.87
N ALA A 27 -2.08 11.05 6.65
CA ALA A 27 -3.29 11.52 7.31
C ALA A 27 -3.48 10.89 8.70
N GLU A 28 -3.31 9.57 8.81
CA GLU A 28 -3.59 8.78 10.01
C GLU A 28 -2.32 8.30 10.73
N ARG A 29 -1.14 8.57 10.17
CA ARG A 29 0.16 8.18 10.75
C ARG A 29 0.37 6.66 10.81
N ARG A 30 -0.31 5.90 9.96
CA ARG A 30 -0.16 4.44 9.79
C ARG A 30 -0.48 4.00 8.36
N PRO A 31 0.15 2.97 7.81
CA PRO A 31 -0.24 2.39 6.52
C PRO A 31 -1.40 1.39 6.70
N LEU A 32 -2.14 1.10 5.62
CA LEU A 32 -3.23 0.12 5.62
C LEU A 32 -2.71 -1.33 5.65
N THR A 33 -1.63 -1.60 4.92
CA THR A 33 -1.06 -2.94 4.76
C THR A 33 0.46 -2.91 4.96
N PRO A 34 0.95 -2.68 6.19
CA PRO A 34 2.38 -2.74 6.49
C PRO A 34 2.92 -4.15 6.28
N VAL A 35 4.17 -4.25 5.84
CA VAL A 35 4.90 -5.53 5.83
C VAL A 35 5.40 -5.86 7.25
N PRO A 36 5.51 -7.15 7.62
CA PRO A 36 5.88 -7.58 8.98
C PRO A 36 7.18 -6.95 9.49
N GLU A 37 8.18 -6.79 8.64
CA GLU A 37 9.50 -6.24 8.95
C GLU A 37 9.42 -4.78 9.42
N THR A 38 8.33 -4.08 9.11
CA THR A 38 8.15 -2.63 9.34
C THR A 38 6.99 -2.28 10.26
N ILE A 39 6.34 -3.26 10.90
CA ILE A 39 5.17 -3.02 11.77
C ILE A 39 5.43 -2.01 12.91
N ASN A 40 6.69 -1.87 13.32
CA ASN A 40 7.12 -0.98 14.39
C ASN A 40 7.51 0.44 13.90
N VAL A 41 7.56 0.66 12.58
CA VAL A 41 7.96 1.95 12.00
C VAL A 41 6.82 2.96 12.17
N LYS A 42 7.13 4.13 12.75
CA LYS A 42 6.16 5.19 13.01
C LYS A 42 6.41 6.40 12.12
N ALA A 43 5.35 7.03 11.64
CA ALA A 43 5.44 8.28 10.89
C ALA A 43 6.09 9.37 11.76
N ARG A 44 7.10 10.05 11.22
CA ARG A 44 7.76 11.19 11.88
C ARG A 44 6.94 12.46 11.69
N GLY A 45 6.91 13.29 12.74
CA GLY A 45 6.23 14.59 12.75
C GLY A 45 7.17 15.66 12.27
#